data_AF-A0AAV5C124-F1
#
_entry.id   AF-A0AAV5C124-F1
#
_cell.length_a   1.000
_cell.length_b   1.000
_cell.length_c   1.000
_cell.angle_alpha   90.00
_cell.angle_beta   90.00
_cell.angle_gamma   90.00
#
_symmetry.space_group_name_H-M   'P 1'
#
loop_
_entity.id
_entity.type
_entity.pdbx_description
1 polymer ?
#
loop_
_entity_poly.entity_id
_entity_poly.type
_entity_poly.pdbx_seq_one_letter_code
_entity_poly.pdbx_strand_id
1 'polypeptide(L)'
;MTEFFKQPLEAKMAYSMVPGNLEGYGQHFVVSENQKLDWADMFYLMLRPSDSRDMRFWPSSPPSFRNSLDRYSSEAAKVVLCLLRFLAMDMGVEPESLLDILEASLKACE
;
A
#
# COMPACT_ATOMS: atom_id res chain seq x y z
N MET A 1 0.17 -11.27 7.69
CA MET A 1 -0.95 -10.96 6.78
C MET A 1 -1.99 -12.09 6.72
N THR A 2 -1.62 -13.33 6.41
CA THR A 2 -2.58 -14.47 6.40
C THR A 2 -3.37 -14.63 7.70
N GLU A 3 -2.70 -14.56 8.85
CA GLU A 3 -3.38 -14.65 10.16
C GLU A 3 -4.34 -13.49 10.45
N PHE A 4 -4.20 -12.34 9.78
CA PHE A 4 -5.19 -11.26 9.88
C PHE A 4 -6.48 -11.65 9.17
N PHE A 5 -6.41 -12.18 7.95
CA PHE A 5 -7.59 -12.58 7.18
C PHE A 5 -8.35 -13.78 7.76
N LYS A 6 -7.68 -14.59 8.58
CA LYS A 6 -8.30 -15.69 9.36
C LYS A 6 -9.11 -15.21 10.57
N GLN A 7 -8.99 -13.95 10.98
CA GLN A 7 -9.75 -13.42 12.10
C GLN A 7 -11.24 -13.29 11.77
N PRO A 8 -12.12 -13.27 12.79
CA PRO A 8 -13.54 -12.96 12.60
C PRO A 8 -13.75 -11.65 11.85
N LEU A 9 -14.88 -11.53 11.16
CA LEU A 9 -15.21 -10.35 10.36
C LEU A 9 -15.17 -9.08 11.21
N GLU A 10 -15.67 -9.13 12.43
CA GLU A 10 -15.75 -8.02 13.37
C GLU A 10 -14.35 -7.46 13.70
N ALA A 11 -13.37 -8.35 13.85
CA ALA A 11 -11.98 -7.96 14.11
C ALA A 11 -11.33 -7.30 12.88
N LYS A 12 -11.67 -7.75 11.66
CA LYS A 12 -11.19 -7.14 10.41
C LYS A 12 -11.88 -5.80 10.14
N MET A 13 -13.17 -5.69 10.45
CA MET A 13 -13.97 -4.47 10.31
C MET A 13 -13.53 -3.34 11.24
N ALA A 14 -12.78 -3.63 12.31
CA ALA A 14 -12.12 -2.60 13.11
C ALA A 14 -11.16 -1.72 12.29
N TYR A 15 -10.70 -2.21 11.13
CA TYR A 15 -9.83 -1.51 10.19
C TYR A 15 -10.56 -1.15 8.90
N SER A 16 -11.89 -1.08 8.91
CA SER A 16 -12.68 -0.77 7.72
C SER A 16 -12.30 0.57 7.11
N MET A 17 -12.35 0.64 5.79
CA MET A 17 -12.17 1.89 5.07
C MET A 17 -13.22 2.92 5.50
N VAL A 18 -12.81 4.19 5.53
CA VAL A 18 -13.68 5.32 5.82
C VAL A 18 -13.93 6.14 4.54
N PRO A 19 -15.10 6.79 4.40
CA PRO A 19 -15.38 7.62 3.23
C PRO A 19 -14.29 8.67 3.01
N GLY A 20 -13.80 8.78 1.77
CA GLY A 20 -12.73 9.70 1.40
C GLY A 20 -11.31 9.25 1.74
N ASN A 21 -11.12 8.04 2.28
CA ASN A 21 -9.81 7.44 2.49
C ASN A 21 -9.69 6.13 1.69
N LEU A 22 -8.49 5.88 1.15
CA LEU A 22 -8.17 4.66 0.41
C LEU A 22 -7.60 3.56 1.30
N GLU A 23 -7.26 3.82 2.56
CA GLU A 23 -6.71 2.80 3.45
C GLU A 23 -7.81 2.06 4.22
N GLY A 24 -7.55 0.78 4.49
CA GLY A 24 -8.40 -0.07 5.32
C GLY A 24 -8.93 -1.32 4.61
N TYR A 25 -9.84 -2.00 5.31
CA TYR A 25 -10.48 -3.26 4.92
C TYR A 25 -11.83 -3.02 4.26
N GLY A 26 -12.03 -3.68 3.12
CA GLY A 26 -13.29 -3.68 2.39
C GLY A 26 -13.06 -3.77 0.89
N GLN A 27 -14.08 -3.41 0.10
CA GLN A 27 -13.99 -3.38 -1.35
C GLN A 27 -13.63 -1.99 -1.87
N HIS A 28 -12.62 -1.92 -2.74
CA HIS A 28 -12.23 -0.67 -3.40
C HIS A 28 -12.97 -0.46 -4.72
N PHE A 29 -12.96 0.80 -5.18
CA PHE A 29 -13.34 1.19 -6.54
C PHE A 29 -14.79 0.87 -6.93
N VAL A 30 -15.74 0.97 -5.99
CA VAL A 30 -17.16 0.93 -6.29
C VAL A 30 -17.59 2.28 -6.88
N VAL A 31 -17.80 2.34 -8.19
CA VAL A 31 -18.10 3.56 -8.95
C VAL A 31 -19.56 3.65 -9.42
N SER A 32 -20.31 2.54 -9.39
CA SER A 32 -21.74 2.54 -9.76
C SER A 32 -22.48 1.33 -9.19
N GLU A 33 -23.81 1.43 -9.08
CA GLU A 33 -24.66 0.33 -8.61
C GLU A 33 -24.65 -0.91 -9.51
N ASN A 34 -24.44 -0.72 -10.81
CA ASN A 34 -24.43 -1.80 -11.81
C ASN A 34 -23.05 -2.43 -12.01
N GLN A 35 -22.05 -2.01 -11.22
CA GLN A 35 -20.71 -2.53 -11.34
C GLN A 35 -20.66 -3.99 -10.89
N LYS A 36 -20.04 -4.84 -11.72
CA LYS A 36 -19.66 -6.19 -11.30
C LYS A 36 -18.44 -6.08 -10.41
N LEU A 37 -18.55 -6.63 -9.21
CA LEU A 37 -17.51 -6.59 -8.21
C LEU A 37 -16.68 -7.88 -8.24
N ASP A 38 -15.41 -7.74 -7.92
CA ASP A 38 -14.53 -8.88 -7.74
C ASP A 38 -14.95 -9.68 -6.52
N TRP A 39 -14.86 -11.00 -6.63
CA TRP A 39 -15.05 -11.89 -5.49
C TRP A 39 -13.78 -11.95 -4.64
N ALA A 40 -13.49 -10.85 -3.95
CA ALA A 40 -12.34 -10.74 -3.07
C ALA A 40 -12.59 -9.74 -1.94
N ASP A 41 -12.01 -10.02 -0.78
CA ASP A 41 -11.82 -9.00 0.25
C ASP A 41 -10.49 -8.29 -0.01
N MET A 42 -10.46 -6.97 0.11
CA MET A 42 -9.22 -6.20 0.00
C MET A 42 -8.82 -5.58 1.33
N PHE A 43 -7.51 -5.41 1.50
CA PHE A 43 -6.93 -4.62 2.57
C PHE A 43 -5.83 -3.74 1.99
N TYR A 44 -6.09 -2.45 1.91
CA TYR A 44 -5.17 -1.49 1.31
C TYR A 44 -4.48 -0.66 2.40
N LEU A 45 -3.16 -0.52 2.29
CA LEU A 45 -2.34 0.27 3.20
C LEU A 45 -1.27 1.03 2.41
N MET A 46 -1.09 2.29 2.73
CA MET A 46 0.03 3.09 2.26
C MET A 46 1.27 2.73 3.07
N LEU A 47 2.24 2.07 2.43
CA LEU A 47 3.45 1.60 3.13
C LEU A 47 4.58 2.63 3.17
N ARG A 48 4.61 3.59 2.23
CA ARG A 48 5.65 4.63 2.14
C ARG A 48 5.06 5.99 1.73
N PRO A 49 5.64 7.11 2.21
CA PRO A 49 6.72 7.17 3.20
C PRO A 49 6.28 6.64 4.58
N SER A 50 7.24 6.22 5.41
CA SER A 50 6.92 5.62 6.73
C SER A 50 6.20 6.57 7.66
N ASP A 51 6.49 7.87 7.51
CA ASP A 51 6.08 8.91 8.43
C ASP A 51 4.66 9.41 8.14
N SER A 52 4.13 9.14 6.93
CA SER A 52 2.75 9.45 6.54
C SER A 52 1.76 8.31 6.81
N ARG A 53 2.21 7.20 7.40
CA ARG A 53 1.35 6.04 7.69
C ARG A 53 0.28 6.39 8.71
N ASP A 54 -0.98 6.20 8.34
CA ASP A 54 -2.08 6.32 9.29
C ASP A 54 -2.24 5.02 10.10
N MET A 55 -1.65 5.01 11.29
CA MET A 55 -1.62 3.84 12.18
C MET A 55 -3.00 3.36 12.65
N ARG A 56 -4.08 4.11 12.40
CA ARG A 56 -5.46 3.66 12.65
C ARG A 56 -5.82 2.45 11.81
N PHE A 57 -5.31 2.36 10.58
CA PHE A 57 -5.55 1.24 9.67
C PHE A 57 -4.56 0.09 9.86
N TRP A 58 -3.52 0.25 10.67
CA TRP A 58 -2.46 -0.76 10.80
C TRP A 58 -2.75 -1.75 11.92
N PRO A 59 -3.07 -3.03 11.63
CA PRO A 59 -3.37 -4.02 12.65
C PRO A 59 -2.24 -4.24 13.64
N SER A 60 -2.58 -4.34 14.92
CA SER A 60 -1.66 -4.78 15.98
C SER A 60 -1.65 -6.31 16.14
N SER A 61 -2.68 -6.99 15.61
CA SER A 61 -2.81 -8.44 15.58
C SER A 61 -2.89 -8.95 14.14
N PRO A 62 -2.07 -9.93 13.73
CA PRO A 62 -1.05 -10.62 14.54
C PRO A 62 0.13 -9.70 14.90
N PRO A 63 0.89 -9.97 15.99
CA PRO A 63 2.01 -9.13 16.41
C PRO A 63 3.09 -8.93 15.34
N SER A 64 3.24 -9.91 14.44
CA SER A 64 4.19 -9.85 13.33
C SER A 64 3.72 -8.97 12.17
N PHE A 65 2.47 -8.52 12.14
CA PHE A 65 1.86 -7.85 10.97
C PHE A 65 2.66 -6.63 10.54
N ARG A 66 2.86 -5.68 11.46
CA ARG A 66 3.52 -4.40 11.17
C ARG A 66 4.99 -4.59 10.78
N ASN A 67 5.73 -5.38 11.56
CA ASN A 67 7.15 -5.65 11.28
C ASN A 67 7.35 -6.37 9.93
N SER A 68 6.48 -7.32 9.61
CA SER A 68 6.55 -8.05 8.34
C SER A 68 6.30 -7.13 7.14
N LEU A 69 5.30 -6.24 7.23
CA LEU A 69 5.03 -5.26 6.18
C LEU A 69 6.14 -4.22 6.05
N ASP A 70 6.71 -3.76 7.15
CA ASP A 70 7.79 -2.79 7.14
C ASP A 70 9.06 -3.36 6.47
N ARG A 71 9.41 -4.60 6.80
CA ARG A 71 10.50 -5.33 6.15
C ARG A 71 10.23 -5.54 4.66
N TYR A 72 9.02 -6.00 4.31
CA TYR A 72 8.64 -6.19 2.91
C TYR A 72 8.72 -4.87 2.13
N SER A 73 8.16 -3.79 2.67
CA SER A 73 8.19 -2.46 2.06
C SER A 73 9.62 -1.97 1.81
N SER A 74 10.51 -2.19 2.77
CA SER A 74 11.92 -1.80 2.66
C SER A 74 12.66 -2.58 1.59
N GLU A 75 12.46 -3.90 1.50
CA GLU A 75 13.08 -4.71 0.44
C GLU A 75 12.48 -4.42 -0.94
N ALA A 76 11.16 -4.23 -1.03
CA ALA A 76 10.48 -3.84 -2.27
C ALA A 76 10.99 -2.49 -2.80
N ALA A 77 11.22 -1.51 -1.92
CA ALA A 77 11.78 -0.21 -2.30
C ALA A 77 13.17 -0.33 -2.94
N LYS A 78 14.03 -1.24 -2.44
CA LYS A 78 15.35 -1.50 -3.06
C LYS A 78 15.22 -2.09 -4.46
N VAL A 79 14.25 -3.00 -4.66
CA VAL A 79 13.98 -3.60 -5.98
C VAL A 79 13.48 -2.52 -6.94
N VAL A 80 12.52 -1.68 -6.53
CA VAL A 80 12.01 -0.58 -7.36
C VAL A 80 13.13 0.39 -7.75
N LEU A 81 13.99 0.78 -6.79
CA LEU A 81 15.16 1.63 -7.06
C LEU A 81 16.09 1.00 -8.10
N CYS A 82 16.34 -0.31 -8.00
CA CYS A 82 17.16 -1.04 -8.96
C CYS A 82 16.53 -1.03 -10.37
N LEU A 83 15.23 -1.32 -10.47
CA LEU A 83 14.51 -1.32 -11.74
C LEU A 83 14.46 0.07 -12.37
N LEU A 84 14.22 1.12 -11.59
CA LEU A 84 14.21 2.51 -12.08
C LEU A 84 15.57 2.93 -12.64
N ARG A 85 16.68 2.50 -12.01
CA ARG A 85 18.01 2.75 -12.55
C ARG A 85 18.22 2.08 -13.91
N PHE A 86 17.78 0.84 -14.08
CA PHE A 86 17.86 0.17 -15.38
C PHE A 86 16.98 0.82 -16.43
N LEU A 87 15.76 1.22 -16.07
CA LEU A 87 14.86 1.95 -16.96
C LEU A 87 15.45 3.31 -17.37
N ALA A 88 16.12 4.00 -16.46
CA ALA A 88 16.81 5.24 -16.76
C ALA A 88 17.93 5.05 -17.79
N MET A 89 18.76 4.03 -17.57
CA MET A 89 19.84 3.68 -18.50
C MET A 89 19.31 3.32 -19.89
N ASP A 90 18.22 2.54 -19.97
CA ASP A 90 17.58 2.15 -21.24
C ASP A 90 17.02 3.36 -22.00
N MET A 91 16.39 4.29 -21.28
CA MET A 91 15.86 5.53 -21.85
C MET A 91 16.93 6.60 -22.12
N GLY A 92 18.19 6.36 -21.74
CA GLY A 92 19.29 7.34 -21.89
C GLY A 92 19.12 8.59 -21.02
N VAL A 93 18.44 8.46 -19.88
CA VAL A 93 18.25 9.55 -18.91
C VAL A 93 19.05 9.29 -17.63
N GLU A 94 19.36 10.35 -16.88
CA GLU A 94 20.07 10.22 -15.61
C GLU A 94 19.18 9.50 -14.58
N PRO A 95 19.66 8.44 -13.91
CA PRO A 95 18.87 7.69 -12.94
C PRO A 95 18.24 8.55 -11.84
N GLU A 96 18.99 9.53 -11.35
CA GLU A 96 18.58 10.46 -10.31
C GLU A 96 17.34 11.27 -10.74
N SER A 97 17.22 11.63 -12.02
CA SER A 97 16.05 12.35 -12.54
C SER A 97 14.75 11.53 -12.40
N LEU A 98 14.80 10.21 -12.61
CA LEU A 98 13.63 9.35 -12.47
C LEU A 98 13.28 9.08 -11.01
N LEU A 99 14.30 9.02 -10.15
CA LEU A 99 14.10 8.86 -8.71
C LEU A 99 13.45 10.09 -8.09
N ASP A 100 13.89 11.29 -8.49
CA ASP A 100 13.28 12.55 -8.04
C ASP A 100 11.81 12.65 -8.44
N ILE A 101 11.46 12.22 -9.67
CA ILE A 101 10.07 12.17 -10.14
C ILE A 101 9.24 11.21 -9.28
N LEU A 102 9.79 10.05 -8.92
CA LEU A 102 9.09 9.08 -8.07
C LEU A 102 8.89 9.64 -6.66
N GLU A 103 9.91 10.24 -6.07
CA GLU A 103 9.81 10.86 -4.75
C GLU A 103 8.81 12.01 -4.73
N ALA A 104 8.77 12.83 -5.78
CA ALA A 104 7.78 13.89 -5.94
C ALA A 104 6.36 13.32 -6.08
N SER A 105 6.19 12.24 -6.85
CA SER A 105 4.89 11.57 -7.05
C SER A 105 4.37 10.93 -5.77
N LEU A 106 5.25 10.35 -4.95
CA LEU A 106 4.88 9.79 -3.64
C LEU A 106 4.43 10.87 -2.64
N LYS A 107 4.96 12.09 -2.75
CA LYS A 107 4.55 13.25 -1.92
C LYS A 107 3.28 13.93 -2.44
N ALA A 108 2.94 13.76 -3.72
CA ALA A 108 1.79 14.41 -4.35
C ALA A 108 0.46 13.65 -4.18
N CYS A 109 0.48 12.44 -3.61
CA CYS A 109 -0.71 11.64 -3.28
C CYS A 109 -1.26 11.93 -1.87
N GLU A 110 -0.77 12.98 -1.20
CA GLU A 110 -1.27 13.53 0.08
C GLU A 110 -2.29 14.66 -0.17
#